data_AF-A0A7C2ZPB6-F1
#
_entry.id   AF-A0A7C2ZPB6-F1
#
_cell.length_a   1.000
_cell.length_b   1.000
_cell.length_c   1.000
_cell.angle_alpha   90.00
_cell.angle_beta   90.00
_cell.angle_gamma   90.00
#
_symmetry.space_group_name_H-M   'P 1'
#
loop_
_entity.id
_entity.type
_entity.pdbx_description
1 polymer ?
#
loop_
_entity_poly.entity_id
_entity_poly.type
_entity_poly.pdbx_seq_one_letter_code
_entity_poly.pdbx_strand_id
1 'polypeptide(L)' 'NSFLIERNEELKYFIIEASQINTRKKPGDSVKKWDEIAVSKSKKGILRRIKIPFEGQIILVEQDPTYKPERIVFILK' A
#
# COMPACT_ATOMS: atom_id res chain seq x y z
N ASN A 1 -7.62 10.48 -10.28
CA ASN A 1 -7.44 9.24 -11.06
C ASN A 1 -8.61 8.32 -10.81
N SER A 2 -9.36 7.99 -11.85
CA SER A 2 -10.41 6.96 -11.83
C SER A 2 -9.85 5.70 -12.49
N PHE A 3 -9.89 4.57 -11.78
CA PHE A 3 -9.52 3.25 -12.33
C PHE A 3 -10.81 2.51 -12.73
N LEU A 4 -10.85 2.01 -13.95
CA LEU A 4 -11.86 1.03 -14.36
C LEU A 4 -11.38 -0.34 -13.87
N ILE A 5 -12.16 -0.94 -12.97
CA ILE A 5 -11.91 -2.27 -12.42
C ILE A 5 -12.92 -3.20 -13.09
N GLU A 6 -12.43 -4.24 -13.76
CA GLU A 6 -13.33 -5.20 -14.38
C GLU A 6 -14.03 -6.05 -13.31
N ARG A 7 -15.25 -6.50 -13.60
CA ARG A 7 -16.11 -7.18 -12.63
C ARG A 7 -15.52 -8.49 -12.05
N ASN A 8 -14.48 -9.02 -12.69
CA ASN A 8 -13.81 -10.28 -12.35
C ASN A 8 -12.39 -10.07 -11.78
N GLU A 9 -11.92 -8.83 -11.61
CA GLU A 9 -10.60 -8.56 -11.03
C GLU A 9 -10.61 -8.79 -9.51
N GLU A 10 -9.61 -9.53 -9.00
CA GLU A 10 -9.45 -9.76 -7.57
C GLU A 10 -8.80 -8.54 -6.91
N LEU A 11 -9.52 -7.92 -5.98
CA LEU A 11 -9.00 -6.85 -5.14
C LEU A 11 -8.42 -7.42 -3.85
N LYS A 12 -7.16 -7.08 -3.56
CA LYS A 12 -6.54 -7.33 -2.25
C LYS A 12 -6.16 -6.03 -1.59
N TYR A 13 -6.27 -6.01 -0.27
CA TYR A 13 -5.84 -4.90 0.56
C TYR A 13 -4.63 -5.31 1.41
N PHE A 14 -3.74 -4.35 1.66
CA PHE A 14 -2.62 -4.47 2.57
C PHE A 14 -2.72 -3.35 3.59
N ILE A 15 -2.84 -3.69 4.87
CA ILE A 15 -2.92 -2.73 5.97
C ILE A 15 -1.55 -2.58 6.59
N ILE A 16 -1.10 -1.33 6.75
CA ILE A 16 0.18 -1.02 7.37
C ILE A 16 -0.10 -0.33 8.71
N GLU A 17 0.16 -1.06 9.79
CA GLU A 17 0.06 -0.55 11.15
C GLU A 17 1.40 0.04 11.62
N ALA A 18 1.59 1.35 11.47
CA ALA A 18 2.76 2.03 11.98
C ALA A 18 2.48 3.48 12.38
N SER A 19 3.32 4.02 13.28
CA SER A 19 3.13 5.36 13.85
C SER A 19 3.40 6.49 12.86
N GLN A 20 4.32 6.28 11.94
CA GLN A 20 4.67 7.19 10.85
C GLN A 20 5.01 6.33 9.63
N ILE A 21 4.36 6.59 8.51
CA ILE A 21 4.57 5.87 7.26
C ILE A 21 4.86 6.90 6.17
N ASN A 22 5.73 6.53 5.25
CA ASN A 22 5.99 7.27 4.04
C ASN A 22 5.83 6.30 2.86
N THR A 23 4.66 6.36 2.22
CA THR A 23 4.37 5.57 1.02
C THR A 23 5.24 6.07 -0.14
N ARG A 24 5.93 5.15 -0.81
CA ARG A 24 6.78 5.46 -1.97
C ARG A 24 6.09 5.23 -3.31
N LYS A 25 4.85 4.75 -3.27
CA LYS A 25 4.08 4.35 -4.43
C LYS A 25 2.76 5.13 -4.48
N LYS A 26 2.24 5.31 -5.68
CA LYS A 26 1.01 6.07 -5.96
C LYS A 26 0.01 5.19 -6.69
N PRO A 27 -1.30 5.54 -6.64
CA PRO A 27 -2.28 4.90 -7.49
C PRO A 27 -1.85 4.94 -8.97
N GLY A 28 -1.82 3.79 -9.62
CA GLY A 28 -1.37 3.57 -10.98
C GLY A 28 -0.05 2.80 -11.08
N ASP A 29 0.77 2.80 -10.01
CA ASP A 29 2.04 2.09 -10.00
C ASP A 29 1.83 0.57 -10.05
N SER A 30 2.60 -0.10 -10.90
CA SER A 30 2.76 -1.56 -10.84
C SER A 30 3.79 -1.92 -9.78
N VAL A 31 3.53 -3.02 -9.06
CA VAL A 31 4.41 -3.56 -8.02
C VAL A 31 4.61 -5.05 -8.24
N LYS A 32 5.85 -5.51 -8.07
CA LYS A 32 6.19 -6.93 -8.06
C LYS A 32 6.16 -7.47 -6.63
N LYS A 33 6.05 -8.79 -6.52
CA LYS A 33 6.20 -9.48 -5.24
C LYS A 33 7.53 -9.11 -4.58
N TRP A 34 7.45 -8.68 -3.31
CA TRP A 34 8.53 -8.19 -2.46
C TRP A 34 9.08 -6.79 -2.76
N ASP A 35 8.43 -6.04 -3.65
CA ASP A 35 8.76 -4.63 -3.85
C ASP A 35 8.52 -3.83 -2.58
N GLU A 36 9.42 -2.88 -2.31
CA GLU A 36 9.24 -1.89 -1.25
C GLU A 36 8.16 -0.89 -1.66
N ILE A 37 7.09 -0.81 -0.87
CA ILE A 37 5.96 0.08 -1.13
C ILE A 37 5.93 1.28 -0.17
N ALA A 38 6.52 1.12 1.03
CA ALA A 38 6.55 2.15 2.04
C ALA A 38 7.74 1.96 3.00
N VAL A 39 8.06 3.02 3.73
CA VAL A 39 8.98 2.97 4.88
C VAL A 39 8.23 3.45 6.11
N SER A 40 8.29 2.67 7.18
CA SER A 40 7.81 3.12 8.50
C SER A 40 8.96 3.61 9.36
N LYS A 41 8.66 4.61 10.21
CA LYS A 41 9.59 5.14 11.21
C LYS A 41 8.97 4.97 12.59
N SER A 42 9.69 4.31 13.50
CA SER A 42 9.26 4.19 14.90
C SER A 42 9.45 5.51 15.65
N LYS A 43 8.82 5.65 16.82
CA LYS A 43 9.05 6.79 17.72
C LYS A 43 10.52 6.94 18.15
N LYS A 44 11.30 5.86 18.12
CA LYS A 44 12.75 5.84 18.41
C LYS A 44 13.62 6.10 17.17
N GLY A 45 13.01 6.44 16.03
CA GLY A 45 13.72 6.71 14.78
C GLY A 45 14.14 5.47 13.97
N ILE A 46 13.75 4.26 14.39
CA ILE A 46 14.08 3.02 13.68
C ILE A 46 13.28 2.96 12.38
N LEU A 47 13.97 2.79 11.26
CA LEU A 47 13.36 2.66 9.94
C LEU A 47 13.10 1.18 9.63
N ARG A 48 11.91 0.87 9.12
CA ARG A 48 11.55 -0.46 8.62
C ARG A 48 10.97 -0.35 7.22
N ARG A 49 11.50 -1.15 6.30
CA ARG A 49 11.00 -1.27 4.93
C ARG A 49 9.76 -2.14 4.93
N ILE A 50 8.72 -1.71 4.23
CA ILE A 50 7.48 -2.46 4.08
C ILE A 50 7.41 -2.96 2.65
N LYS A 51 7.32 -4.27 2.51
CA LYS A 51 7.31 -4.97 1.22
C LYS A 51 5.96 -5.62 0.99
N ILE A 52 5.50 -5.60 -0.25
CA ILE A 52 4.23 -6.20 -0.65
C ILE A 52 4.42 -7.69 -0.97
N PRO A 53 3.57 -8.62 -0.49
CA PRO A 53 3.76 -10.05 -0.73
C PRO A 53 3.16 -10.53 -2.05
N PHE A 54 2.60 -9.64 -2.87
CA PHE A 54 1.90 -9.95 -4.12
C PHE A 54 2.30 -9.00 -5.24
N GLU A 55 2.07 -9.44 -6.48
CA GLU A 55 2.20 -8.63 -7.69
C GLU A 55 0.85 -8.01 -8.06
N GLY A 56 0.86 -6.81 -8.62
CA GLY A 56 -0.37 -6.11 -9.01
C GLY A 56 -0.18 -4.64 -9.33
N GLN A 57 -1.30 -3.91 -9.39
CA GLN A 57 -1.34 -2.47 -9.59
C GLN A 57 -2.01 -1.78 -8.40
N ILE A 58 -1.39 -0.72 -7.89
CA ILE A 58 -1.99 0.09 -6.83
C ILE A 58 -3.17 0.87 -7.39
N ILE A 59 -4.32 0.82 -6.73
CA ILE A 59 -5.50 1.61 -7.12
C ILE A 59 -5.88 2.66 -6.09
N LEU A 60 -5.51 2.46 -4.82
CA LEU A 60 -5.81 3.39 -3.74
C LEU A 60 -4.71 3.32 -2.67
N VAL A 61 -4.29 4.49 -2.21
CA VAL A 61 -3.47 4.69 -1.02
C VAL A 61 -4.24 5.66 -0.16
N GLU A 62 -4.71 5.24 1.00
CA GLU A 62 -5.52 6.06 1.89
C GLU A 62 -5.10 5.88 3.35
N GLN A 63 -5.06 6.97 4.10
CA GLN A 63 -4.84 6.92 5.54
C GLN A 63 -6.19 6.84 6.24
N ASP A 64 -6.38 5.86 7.12
CA ASP A 64 -7.61 5.77 7.91
C ASP A 64 -7.70 7.00 8.85
N PRO A 65 -8.75 7.84 8.72
CA PRO A 65 -8.87 9.07 9.48
C PRO A 65 -9.14 8.82 10.98
N THR A 66 -9.59 7.62 11.34
CA THR A 66 -10.02 7.25 12.69
C THR A 66 -8.90 6.55 13.45
N TYR A 67 -8.16 5.65 12.79
CA TYR A 67 -7.22 4.76 13.47
C TYR A 67 -5.73 5.09 13.25
N LYS A 68 -5.38 6.00 12.33
CA LYS A 68 -4.01 6.30 11.86
C LYS A 68 -3.26 5.23 11.02
N PRO A 69 -3.66 3.96 10.81
CA PRO A 69 -2.93 3.10 9.88
C PRO A 69 -3.11 3.58 8.45
N GLU A 70 -2.09 3.40 7.61
CA GLU A 70 -2.24 3.56 6.16
C GLU A 70 -2.76 2.26 5.56
N ARG A 71 -3.80 2.38 4.73
CA ARG A 71 -4.37 1.30 3.94
C ARG A 71 -3.97 1.48 2.49
N ILE A 72 -3.46 0.41 1.89
CA ILE A 72 -3.19 0.39 0.46
C ILE A 72 -4.03 -0.71 -0.19
N VAL A 73 -4.75 -0.37 -1.26
CA VAL A 73 -5.61 -1.28 -2.02
C VAL A 73 -5.03 -1.44 -3.42
N PHE A 74 -5.05 -2.69 -3.90
CA PHE A 74 -4.41 -3.08 -5.15
C PHE A 74 -5.31 -4.04 -5.92
N ILE A 75 -5.24 -3.97 -7.24
CA ILE A 75 -5.71 -5.03 -8.14
C ILE A 75 -4.57 -6.03 -8.28
N LEU A 76 -4.85 -7.31 -8.06
CA LEU A 76 -3.88 -8.38 -8.34
C LEU A 76 -3.77 -8.65 -9.83
N LYS A 77 -2.56 -9.00 -10.30
CA LYS A 77 -2.31 -9.47 -11.66
C LYS A 77 -1.57 -10.80 -11.64
#